data_AF-A0A367YQS9-F1
#
_entry.id   AF-A0A367YQS9-F1
#
_cell.length_a   1.000
_cell.length_b   1.000
_cell.length_c   1.000
_cell.angle_alpha   90.00
_cell.angle_beta   90.00
_cell.angle_gamma   90.00
#
_symmetry.space_group_name_H-M   'P 1'
#
loop_
_entity.id
_entity.type
_entity.pdbx_description
1 polymer ?
#
loop_
_entity_poly.entity_id
_entity_poly.type
_entity_poly.pdbx_seq_one_letter_code
_entity_poly.pdbx_strand_id
1 'polypeptide(L)' 'MGLEINLLSFIPLIRDNKLISTEASLKYFLTQALASSVFLFATILFLLNSNKINSNFLIEIIIFSSLLLKRGSAPFHF' A
#
# COMPACT_ATOMS: atom_id res chain seq x y z
N MET A 1 -3.00 2.73 10.29
CA MET A 1 -3.72 1.72 11.10
C MET A 1 -4.90 1.08 10.36
N GLY A 2 -5.98 1.80 10.01
CA GLY A 2 -7.15 1.18 9.35
C GLY A 2 -6.83 0.38 8.08
N LEU A 3 -5.87 0.85 7.26
CA LEU A 3 -5.48 0.17 6.03
C LEU A 3 -4.70 -1.15 6.24
N GLU A 4 -4.05 -1.33 7.40
CA GLU A 4 -3.35 -2.59 7.75
C GLU A 4 -4.31 -3.59 8.39
N ILE A 5 -5.23 -3.09 9.21
CA ILE A 5 -6.32 -3.91 9.76
C ILE A 5 -7.14 -4.52 8.62
N ASN A 6 -7.45 -3.72 7.58
CA ASN A 6 -8.19 -4.20 6.42
C ASN A 6 -7.43 -5.32 5.68
N LEU A 7 -6.11 -5.17 5.51
CA LEU A 7 -5.24 -6.19 4.91
C LEU A 7 -5.29 -7.50 5.73
N LEU A 8 -5.08 -7.41 7.05
CA LEU A 8 -5.05 -8.58 7.94
C LEU A 8 -6.42 -9.28 8.02
N SER A 9 -7.52 -8.53 7.97
CA SER A 9 -8.86 -9.12 7.94
C SER A 9 -9.23 -9.76 6.60
N PHE A 10 -8.65 -9.27 5.48
CA PHE A 10 -8.94 -9.81 4.15
C PHE A 10 -8.18 -11.11 3.83
N ILE A 11 -6.97 -11.30 4.36
CA ILE A 11 -6.20 -12.54 4.14
C ILE A 11 -7.01 -13.81 4.47
N PRO A 12 -7.61 -13.96 5.67
CA PRO A 12 -8.36 -15.17 6.00
C PRO A 12 -9.62 -15.33 5.14
N LEU A 13 -10.20 -14.25 4.62
CA LEU A 13 -11.35 -14.31 3.72
C LEU A 13 -11.00 -14.84 2.31
N ILE A 14 -9.76 -14.62 1.86
CA ILE A 14 -9.27 -15.09 0.55
C ILE A 14 -8.76 -16.54 0.64
N ARG A 15 -8.33 -16.96 1.83
CA ARG A 15 -7.68 -18.25 2.03
C ARG A 15 -8.71 -19.39 2.10
N ASP A 16 -8.85 -20.10 0.98
CA ASP A 16 -9.46 -21.44 0.91
C ASP A 16 -8.39 -22.55 0.94
N ASN A 17 -8.82 -23.81 1.08
CA ASN A 17 -7.96 -25.01 1.05
C ASN A 17 -7.34 -25.33 -0.33
N LYS A 18 -7.43 -24.43 -1.32
CA LYS A 18 -6.85 -24.63 -2.66
C LYS A 18 -5.46 -24.00 -2.74
N LEU A 19 -4.53 -24.64 -3.44
CA LEU A 19 -3.19 -24.07 -3.65
C LEU A 19 -3.26 -22.71 -4.37
N ILE A 20 -4.17 -22.56 -5.33
CA ILE A 20 -4.39 -21.32 -6.09
C ILE A 20 -4.85 -20.16 -5.18
N SER A 21 -5.70 -20.44 -4.18
CA SER A 21 -6.14 -19.40 -3.22
C SER A 21 -5.02 -19.00 -2.27
N THR A 22 -4.15 -19.95 -1.89
CA THR A 22 -2.96 -19.62 -1.09
C THR A 22 -2.00 -18.70 -1.85
N GLU A 23 -1.72 -18.97 -3.12
CA GLU A 23 -0.88 -18.10 -3.95
C GLU A 23 -1.50 -16.70 -4.15
N ALA A 24 -2.81 -16.63 -4.41
CA ALA A 24 -3.52 -15.36 -4.54
C ALA A 24 -3.46 -14.53 -3.25
N SER A 25 -3.65 -15.16 -2.09
CA SER A 25 -3.56 -14.49 -0.79
C SER A 25 -2.15 -13.94 -0.51
N LEU A 26 -1.10 -14.67 -0.94
CA LEU A 26 0.28 -14.23 -0.80
C LEU A 26 0.60 -13.05 -1.72
N LYS A 27 0.13 -13.07 -2.98
CA LYS A 27 0.30 -11.93 -3.91
C LYS A 27 -0.39 -10.68 -3.37
N TYR A 28 -1.63 -10.81 -2.89
CA TYR A 28 -2.36 -9.71 -2.24
C TYR A 28 -1.62 -9.18 -1.01
N PHE A 29 -1.13 -10.07 -0.14
CA PHE A 29 -0.36 -9.68 1.04
C PHE A 29 0.88 -8.87 0.66
N LEU A 30 1.67 -9.35 -0.30
CA LEU A 30 2.91 -8.70 -0.70
C LEU A 30 2.67 -7.31 -1.30
N THR A 31 1.73 -7.18 -2.23
CA THR A 31 1.45 -5.88 -2.87
C THR A 31 0.91 -4.86 -1.86
N GLN A 32 0.00 -5.29 -0.98
CA GLN A 32 -0.60 -4.42 0.03
C GLN A 32 0.39 -4.02 1.13
N ALA A 33 1.27 -4.93 1.55
CA ALA A 33 2.33 -4.66 2.53
C ALA A 33 3.37 -3.66 1.98
N LEU A 34 3.76 -3.80 0.71
CA LEU A 34 4.63 -2.86 0.02
C LEU A 34 3.98 -1.48 -0.12
N ALA A 35 2.69 -1.42 -0.46
CA ALA A 35 1.97 -0.15 -0.54
C ALA A 35 1.91 0.56 0.82
N SER A 36 1.70 -0.16 1.93
CA SER A 36 1.76 0.43 3.28
C SER A 36 3.14 0.94 3.68
N SER A 37 4.21 0.20 3.35
CA SER A 37 5.56 0.63 3.73
C SER A 37 5.99 1.88 2.98
N VAL A 38 5.67 1.99 1.68
CA VAL A 38 5.91 3.19 0.87
C VAL A 38 5.10 4.38 1.40
N PHE A 39 3.83 4.17 1.74
CA PHE A 39 2.99 5.23 2.33
C PHE A 39 3.60 5.74 3.63
N LEU A 40 3.97 4.84 4.55
CA LEU A 40 4.55 5.21 5.84
C LEU A 40 5.86 5.98 5.65
N PHE A 41 6.75 5.47 4.80
CA PHE A 41 8.02 6.14 4.46
C PHE A 41 7.79 7.56 3.90
N ALA A 42 6.85 7.72 2.97
CA ALA A 42 6.51 9.01 2.40
C ALA A 42 5.94 9.99 3.43
N THR A 43 5.09 9.53 4.35
CA THR A 43 4.56 10.38 5.43
C THR A 43 5.66 10.83 6.42
N ILE A 44 6.64 9.97 6.72
CA ILE A 44 7.80 10.37 7.54
C ILE A 44 8.62 11.44 6.80
N LEU A 45 8.91 11.23 5.52
CA LEU A 45 9.63 12.21 4.70
C LEU A 45 8.89 13.54 4.62
N PHE A 46 7.55 13.51 4.51
CA PHE A 46 6.72 14.71 4.50
C PHE A 46 6.88 15.51 5.79
N LEU A 47 6.84 14.84 6.94
CA LEU A 47 7.01 15.48 8.24
C LEU A 47 8.40 16.11 8.40
N LEU A 48 9.45 15.40 7.98
CA LEU A 48 10.84 15.88 8.03
C LEU A 48 11.08 17.09 7.13
N ASN A 49 10.44 17.14 5.95
CA ASN A 49 10.62 18.20 4.97
C ASN A 49 9.55 19.30 5.03
N SER A 50 8.70 19.31 6.06
CA SER A 50 7.56 20.24 6.21
C SER A 50 7.91 21.72 6.02
N ASN A 51 9.15 22.13 6.30
CA ASN A 51 9.64 23.50 6.13
C ASN A 51 10.00 23.89 4.69
N LYS A 52 10.03 22.95 3.75
CA LYS A 52 10.42 23.17 2.35
C LYS A 52 9.23 22.95 1.43
N ILE A 53 8.58 24.04 1.03
CA ILE A 53 7.37 24.06 0.20
C ILE A 53 7.56 23.27 -1.12
N ASN A 54 8.73 23.37 -1.78
CA ASN A 54 8.99 22.66 -3.04
C ASN A 54 9.25 21.15 -2.90
N SER A 55 9.70 20.66 -1.74
CA SER A 55 9.89 19.20 -1.56
C SER A 55 8.59 18.45 -1.33
N ASN A 56 7.50 19.16 -1.06
CA ASN A 56 6.21 18.54 -0.76
C ASN A 56 5.56 17.91 -2.00
N PHE A 57 5.72 18.50 -3.19
CA PHE A 57 5.05 17.99 -4.40
C PHE A 57 5.48 16.57 -4.78
N LEU A 58 6.78 16.26 -4.73
CA LEU A 58 7.27 14.90 -5.00
C LEU A 58 6.77 13.91 -3.96
N ILE A 59 6.73 14.31 -2.69
CA ILE A 59 6.28 13.46 -1.59
C ILE A 59 4.76 13.21 -1.69
N GLU A 60 3.98 14.23 -2.07
CA GLU A 60 2.55 14.10 -2.36
C GLU A 60 2.29 13.12 -3.50
N ILE A 61 3.08 13.17 -4.59
CA ILE A 61 2.97 12.18 -5.67
C ILE A 61 3.25 10.76 -5.16
N ILE A 62 4.25 10.58 -4.29
CA ILE A 62 4.56 9.26 -3.71
C ILE A 62 3.43 8.78 -2.79
N ILE A 63 2.82 9.68 -2.00
CA ILE A 63 1.65 9.36 -1.19
C ILE A 63 0.48 8.94 -2.10
N PHE A 64 0.19 9.70 -3.16
CA PHE A 64 -0.87 9.35 -4.10
C PHE A 64 -0.61 8.03 -4.83
N SER A 65 0.61 7.76 -5.27
CA SER A 65 0.95 6.50 -5.94
C SER A 65 0.82 5.31 -4.99
N SER A 66 1.20 5.45 -3.72
CA SER A 66 1.00 4.40 -2.71
C SER A 66 -0.48 4.11 -2.43
N LEU A 67 -1.35 5.12 -2.49
CA LEU A 67 -2.80 4.95 -2.38
C LEU A 67 -3.39 4.28 -3.63
N LEU A 68 -2.90 4.62 -4.83
CA LEU A 68 -3.31 3.98 -6.08
C LEU A 68 -2.93 2.51 -6.12
N LEU A 69 -1.70 2.18 -5.69
CA LEU A 69 -1.23 0.80 -5.47
C LEU A 69 -2.19 0.03 -4.56
N LYS A 70 -2.63 0.67 -3.47
CA LYS A 70 -3.51 0.03 -2.49
C LYS A 70 -4.93 -0.23 -3.02
N ARG A 71 -5.40 0.63 -3.93
CA ARG A 71 -6.72 0.52 -4.59
C ARG A 71 -6.70 -0.33 -5.85
N GLY A 72 -5.54 -0.78 -6.33
CA GLY A 72 -5.41 -1.52 -7.59
C GLY A 72 -5.76 -0.69 -8.83
N SER A 73 -5.63 0.63 -8.77
CA SER A 73 -5.86 1.50 -9.92
C SER A 73 -4.73 1.36 -10.94
N ALA A 74 -5.03 1.58 -12.23
CA ALA A 74 -4.00 1.70 -13.25
C ALA A 74 -2.91 2.70 -12.82
N PRO A 75 -1.61 2.42 -13.09
CA PRO A 75 -1.03 1.25 -13.78
C PRO A 75 -0.80 0.00 -12.89
N PHE A 76 -1.27 -0.01 -11.65
CA PHE A 76 -0.97 -1.02 -10.62
C PHE A 76 -2.07 -2.08 -10.44
N HIS A 77 -2.81 -2.39 -11.49
CA HIS A 77 -3.93 -3.35 -11.43
C HIS A 77 -3.47 -4.84 -11.45
N PHE A 78 -2.18 -5.09 -11.69
CA PHE A 78 -1.64 -6.44 -11.89
C PHE A 78 -1.26 -7.17 -10.59
#